data_AF-A0A7G9Y3B1-F1
#
_entry.id   AF-A0A7G9Y3B1-F1
#
_cell.length_a   1.000
_cell.length_b   1.000
_cell.length_c   1.000
_cell.angle_alpha   90.00
_cell.angle_beta   90.00
_cell.angle_gamma   90.00
#
_symmetry.space_group_name_H-M   'P 1'
#
loop_
_entity.id
_entity.type
_entity.pdbx_description
1 polymer ?
#
loop_
_entity_poly.entity_id
_entity_poly.type
_entity_poly.pdbx_seq_one_letter_code
_entity_poly.pdbx_strand_id
1 'polypeptide(L)'
;MQRLDSLRPLPAGAVKRLHEEMRLLHTYHSGAIEGNTLTLSETKLVLEEGVTIGGKTLAEHIEATNNARAFDLVEDIAGKRRAIDHVTIQEIHEVVTAGILEDAGRYRTHNVRITGAVKTPPDWSKVVGLMDHGFLIKPKTSQSSLQGS
;
A
#
# COMPACT_ATOMS: atom_id res chain seq x y z
N MET A 1 18.57 -10.66 -9.86
CA MET A 1 19.13 -9.81 -8.79
C MET A 1 20.62 -9.49 -9.01
N GLN A 2 21.53 -10.47 -9.15
CA GLN A 2 22.99 -10.23 -9.26
C GLN A 2 23.43 -9.15 -10.28
N ARG A 3 22.86 -9.13 -11.49
CA ARG A 3 23.19 -8.13 -12.53
C ARG A 3 22.75 -6.71 -12.18
N LEU A 4 21.68 -6.55 -11.41
CA LEU A 4 21.21 -5.24 -10.95
C LEU A 4 22.02 -4.79 -9.73
N ASP A 5 22.36 -5.73 -8.84
CA ASP A 5 23.16 -5.45 -7.65
C ASP A 5 24.58 -5.00 -8.01
N SER A 6 25.17 -5.53 -9.10
CA SER A 6 26.48 -5.08 -9.60
C SER A 6 26.50 -3.64 -10.14
N LEU A 7 25.34 -3.02 -10.34
CA LEU A 7 25.22 -1.62 -10.81
C LEU A 7 25.05 -0.62 -9.65
N ARG A 8 25.07 -1.08 -8.40
CA ARG A 8 24.94 -0.21 -7.22
C ARG A 8 26.29 0.42 -6.82
N PRO A 9 26.30 1.67 -6.32
CA PRO A 9 25.14 2.55 -6.18
C PRO A 9 24.75 3.17 -7.53
N LEU A 10 23.44 3.20 -7.80
CA LEU A 10 22.92 3.92 -8.95
C LEU A 10 23.04 5.43 -8.71
N PRO A 11 23.18 6.26 -9.75
CA PRO A 11 23.20 7.71 -9.61
C PRO A 11 21.94 8.22 -8.89
N ALA A 12 22.09 9.09 -7.89
CA ALA A 12 20.98 9.55 -7.06
C ALA A 12 19.82 10.15 -7.88
N GLY A 13 20.13 10.92 -8.93
CA GLY A 13 19.12 11.46 -9.83
C GLY A 13 18.38 10.39 -10.64
N ALA A 14 19.03 9.27 -10.98
CA ALA A 14 18.37 8.15 -11.64
C ALA A 14 17.45 7.39 -10.68
N VAL A 15 17.89 7.17 -9.43
CA VAL A 15 17.06 6.56 -8.38
C VAL A 15 15.81 7.39 -8.11
N LYS A 16 15.97 8.72 -7.98
CA LYS A 16 14.85 9.63 -7.75
C LYS A 16 13.80 9.56 -8.87
N ARG A 17 14.23 9.63 -10.14
CA ARG A 17 13.31 9.54 -11.28
C ARG A 17 12.59 8.19 -11.35
N LEU A 18 13.31 7.09 -11.14
CA LEU A 18 12.72 5.75 -11.14
C LEU A 18 11.70 5.61 -10.01
N HIS A 19 11.98 6.19 -8.84
CA HIS A 19 11.06 6.20 -7.71
C HIS A 19 9.78 6.99 -8.03
N GLU A 20 9.90 8.21 -8.55
CA GLU A 20 8.76 9.04 -8.98
C GLU A 20 7.90 8.33 -10.04
N GLU A 21 8.55 7.71 -11.04
CA GLU A 21 7.87 6.94 -12.09
C GLU A 21 7.15 5.71 -11.53
N MET A 22 7.80 4.95 -10.64
CA MET A 22 7.19 3.79 -9.99
C MET A 22 5.98 4.18 -9.15
N ARG A 23 6.07 5.27 -8.38
CA ARG A 23 4.96 5.79 -7.56
C ARG A 23 3.76 6.16 -8.42
N LEU A 24 3.99 6.86 -9.53
CA LEU A 24 2.95 7.24 -10.48
C LEU A 24 2.30 6.00 -11.13
N LEU A 25 3.12 5.09 -11.68
CA LEU A 25 2.63 3.89 -12.35
C LEU A 25 1.89 2.95 -11.40
N HIS A 26 2.38 2.80 -10.16
CA HIS A 26 1.70 2.02 -9.14
C HIS A 26 0.33 2.59 -8.82
N THR A 27 0.25 3.91 -8.60
CA THR A 27 -1.02 4.61 -8.31
C THR A 27 -2.03 4.41 -9.45
N TYR A 28 -1.61 4.67 -10.69
CA TYR A 28 -2.46 4.53 -11.87
C TYR A 28 -2.96 3.09 -12.06
N HIS A 29 -2.06 2.11 -12.03
CA HIS A 29 -2.43 0.72 -12.30
C HIS A 29 -3.27 0.11 -11.18
N SER A 30 -2.98 0.41 -9.91
CA SER A 30 -3.78 -0.06 -8.78
C SER A 30 -5.20 0.52 -8.86
N GLY A 31 -5.34 1.83 -9.07
CA GLY A 31 -6.66 2.46 -9.23
C GLY A 31 -7.44 1.90 -10.43
N ALA A 32 -6.79 1.71 -11.57
CA ALA A 32 -7.45 1.18 -12.77
C ALA A 32 -8.00 -0.25 -12.58
N ILE A 33 -7.35 -1.08 -11.76
CA ILE A 33 -7.86 -2.43 -11.41
C ILE A 33 -9.14 -2.34 -10.58
N GLU A 34 -9.23 -1.35 -9.70
CA GLU A 34 -10.39 -1.11 -8.82
C GLU A 34 -11.52 -0.33 -9.50
N GLY A 35 -11.29 0.17 -10.73
CA GLY A 35 -12.29 0.84 -11.56
C GLY A 35 -12.14 2.36 -11.63
N ASN A 36 -11.07 2.93 -11.07
CA ASN A 36 -10.74 4.33 -11.25
C ASN A 36 -10.46 4.63 -12.73
N THR A 37 -11.03 5.70 -13.26
CA THR A 37 -11.02 6.00 -14.70
C THR A 37 -10.02 7.09 -15.08
N LEU A 38 -9.24 7.62 -14.14
CA LEU A 38 -8.17 8.56 -14.45
C LEU A 38 -7.16 7.91 -15.41
N THR A 39 -6.83 8.59 -16.50
CA THR A 39 -5.71 8.21 -17.36
C THR A 39 -4.38 8.41 -16.63
N LEU A 40 -3.28 7.85 -17.17
CA LEU A 40 -1.95 8.04 -16.59
C LEU A 40 -1.57 9.52 -16.51
N SER A 41 -1.85 10.31 -17.56
CA SER A 41 -1.57 11.74 -17.59
C SER A 41 -2.43 12.53 -16.59
N GLU A 42 -3.72 12.18 -16.47
CA GLU A 42 -4.61 12.79 -15.48
C GLU A 42 -4.16 12.46 -14.06
N THR A 43 -3.83 11.19 -13.78
CA THR A 43 -3.27 10.75 -12.48
C THR A 43 -2.02 11.56 -12.14
N LYS A 44 -1.13 11.76 -13.11
CA LYS A 44 0.08 12.58 -12.93
C LYS A 44 -0.27 14.02 -12.54
N LEU A 45 -1.21 14.65 -13.24
CA LEU A 45 -1.67 16.01 -12.91
C LEU A 45 -2.25 16.11 -11.50
N VAL A 46 -3.05 15.11 -11.10
CA VAL A 46 -3.59 15.05 -9.72
C VAL A 46 -2.47 14.98 -8.68
N LEU A 47 -1.46 14.14 -8.91
CA LEU A 47 -0.38 13.90 -7.94
C LEU A 47 0.65 15.03 -7.88
N GLU A 48 1.01 15.62 -9.02
CA GLU A 48 2.09 16.62 -9.11
C GLU A 48 1.58 18.05 -8.92
N GLU A 49 0.41 18.37 -9.48
CA GLU A 49 -0.13 19.73 -9.50
C GLU A 49 -1.30 19.92 -8.52
N GLY A 50 -1.84 18.84 -7.93
CA GLY A 50 -2.94 18.91 -6.97
C GLY A 50 -4.26 19.38 -7.58
N VAL A 51 -4.42 19.25 -8.90
CA VAL A 51 -5.60 19.74 -9.63
C VAL A 51 -6.70 18.68 -9.71
N THR A 52 -7.95 19.14 -9.84
CA THR A 52 -9.09 18.27 -10.17
C THR A 52 -9.31 18.19 -11.68
N ILE A 53 -9.67 17.01 -12.15
CA ILE A 53 -9.93 16.66 -13.54
C ILE A 53 -11.44 16.70 -13.80
N GLY A 54 -11.83 17.49 -14.79
CA GLY A 54 -13.23 17.61 -15.19
C GLY A 54 -13.81 16.28 -15.66
N GLY A 55 -15.05 15.97 -15.24
CA GLY A 55 -15.74 14.73 -15.62
C GLY A 55 -15.33 13.50 -14.82
N LYS A 56 -14.47 13.65 -13.81
CA LYS A 56 -14.08 12.60 -12.86
C LYS A 56 -14.68 12.88 -11.48
N THR A 57 -14.98 11.84 -10.73
CA THR A 57 -15.55 11.98 -9.39
C THR A 57 -14.51 12.44 -8.38
N LEU A 58 -14.91 13.12 -7.31
CA LEU A 58 -13.99 13.48 -6.24
C LEU A 58 -13.34 12.24 -5.58
N ALA A 59 -14.11 11.15 -5.47
CA ALA A 59 -13.62 9.87 -4.96
C ALA A 59 -12.41 9.37 -5.74
N GLU A 60 -12.45 9.38 -7.08
CA GLU A 60 -11.32 8.95 -7.91
C GLU A 60 -10.02 9.74 -7.65
N HIS A 61 -10.14 11.04 -7.37
CA HIS A 61 -8.98 11.88 -7.04
C HIS A 61 -8.42 11.57 -5.66
N ILE A 62 -9.32 11.37 -4.69
CA ILE A 62 -8.97 11.01 -3.32
C ILE A 62 -8.29 9.64 -3.32
N GLU A 63 -8.84 8.64 -4.01
CA GLU A 63 -8.25 7.31 -4.16
C GLU A 63 -6.85 7.37 -4.78
N ALA A 64 -6.65 8.14 -5.85
CA ALA A 64 -5.32 8.32 -6.46
C ALA A 64 -4.33 8.93 -5.46
N THR A 65 -4.75 9.98 -4.74
CA THR A 65 -3.93 10.63 -3.72
C THR A 65 -3.59 9.68 -2.56
N ASN A 66 -4.58 8.91 -2.10
CA ASN A 66 -4.43 7.96 -1.00
C ASN A 66 -3.50 6.81 -1.37
N ASN A 67 -3.64 6.23 -2.56
CA ASN A 67 -2.79 5.15 -3.04
C ASN A 67 -1.33 5.61 -3.12
N ALA A 68 -1.09 6.83 -3.62
CA ALA A 68 0.23 7.42 -3.69
C ALA A 68 0.85 7.67 -2.30
N ARG A 69 0.05 8.10 -1.31
CA ARG A 69 0.49 8.21 0.10
C ARG A 69 0.75 6.85 0.75
N ALA A 70 -0.06 5.84 0.42
CA ALA A 70 0.12 4.49 0.91
C ALA A 70 1.41 3.86 0.37
N PHE A 71 1.76 4.14 -0.89
CA PHE A 71 3.05 3.76 -1.47
C PHE A 71 4.21 4.31 -0.64
N ASP A 72 4.19 5.62 -0.35
CA ASP A 72 5.22 6.29 0.45
C ASP A 72 5.31 5.68 1.87
N LEU A 73 4.15 5.39 2.49
CA LEU A 73 4.09 4.74 3.81
C LEU A 73 4.69 3.32 3.78
N VAL A 74 4.38 2.51 2.77
CA VAL A 74 4.92 1.15 2.64
C VAL A 74 6.44 1.17 2.48
N GLU A 75 6.97 2.12 1.72
CA GLU A 75 8.42 2.31 1.61
C GLU A 75 9.07 2.73 2.93
N ASP A 76 8.43 3.63 3.69
CA ASP A 76 8.90 4.00 5.03
C ASP A 76 8.91 2.81 5.99
N ILE A 77 7.84 2.01 5.99
CA ILE A 77 7.72 0.76 6.76
C ILE A 77 8.87 -0.20 6.40
N ALA A 78 9.14 -0.37 5.11
CA ALA A 78 10.21 -1.25 4.62
C ALA A 78 11.60 -0.71 5.00
N GLY A 79 11.84 0.60 4.83
CA GLY A 79 13.09 1.26 5.15
C GLY A 79 13.42 1.20 6.65
N LYS A 80 12.42 1.38 7.50
CA LYS A 80 12.53 1.25 8.96
C LYS A 80 12.47 -0.19 9.47
N ARG A 81 12.23 -1.17 8.58
CA ARG A 81 12.08 -2.60 8.91
C ARG A 81 11.04 -2.83 10.01
N ARG A 82 9.92 -2.08 9.94
CA ARG A 82 8.81 -2.22 10.88
C ARG A 82 8.20 -3.62 10.78
N ALA A 83 7.65 -4.10 11.89
CA ALA A 83 6.86 -5.32 11.91
C ALA A 83 5.63 -5.17 11.00
N ILE A 84 5.29 -6.22 10.26
CA ILE A 84 3.98 -6.30 9.61
C ILE A 84 3.06 -7.00 10.62
N ASP A 85 2.51 -6.20 11.51
CA ASP A 85 1.53 -6.60 12.52
C ASP A 85 0.15 -5.98 12.20
N HIS A 86 -0.83 -6.19 13.09
CA HIS A 86 -2.17 -5.61 12.95
C HIS A 86 -2.12 -4.10 12.80
N VAL A 87 -1.31 -3.41 13.62
CA VAL A 87 -1.22 -1.95 13.61
C VAL A 87 -0.73 -1.47 12.25
N THR A 88 0.34 -2.06 11.73
CA THR A 88 0.89 -1.69 10.42
C THR A 88 -0.11 -1.94 9.29
N ILE A 89 -0.83 -3.08 9.30
CA ILE A 89 -1.84 -3.37 8.26
C ILE A 89 -3.02 -2.40 8.34
N GLN A 90 -3.46 -2.08 9.56
CA GLN A 90 -4.54 -1.14 9.80
C GLN A 90 -4.14 0.29 9.41
N GLU A 91 -2.92 0.73 9.69
CA GLU A 91 -2.40 2.03 9.27
C GLU A 91 -2.37 2.14 7.74
N ILE A 92 -1.89 1.11 7.04
CA ILE A 92 -1.92 1.09 5.56
C ILE A 92 -3.36 1.18 5.05
N HIS A 93 -4.27 0.39 5.62
CA HIS A 93 -5.68 0.41 5.25
C HIS A 93 -6.31 1.79 5.49
N GLU A 94 -6.00 2.43 6.62
CA GLU A 94 -6.44 3.79 6.94
C GLU A 94 -6.01 4.77 5.87
N VAL A 95 -4.73 4.78 5.48
CA VAL A 95 -4.20 5.71 4.47
C VAL A 95 -4.85 5.46 3.10
N VAL A 96 -4.99 4.21 2.66
CA VAL A 96 -5.59 3.88 1.37
C VAL A 96 -7.06 4.31 1.30
N THR A 97 -7.79 4.20 2.41
CA THR A 97 -9.26 4.36 2.44
C THR A 97 -9.73 5.67 3.10
N ALA A 98 -8.81 6.55 3.49
CA ALA A 98 -9.10 7.81 4.15
C ALA A 98 -10.07 8.68 3.34
N GLY A 99 -11.18 9.06 3.96
CA GLY A 99 -12.21 9.88 3.32
C GLY A 99 -13.06 9.15 2.26
N ILE A 100 -12.83 7.85 2.06
CA ILE A 100 -13.61 6.96 1.19
C ILE A 100 -14.49 6.02 2.03
N LEU A 101 -13.91 5.39 3.05
CA LEU A 101 -14.62 4.49 3.96
C LEU A 101 -14.79 5.11 5.35
N GLU A 102 -15.94 4.84 5.99
CA GLU A 102 -16.19 5.25 7.38
C GLU A 102 -15.36 4.44 8.39
N ASP A 103 -15.04 3.20 8.07
CA ASP A 103 -14.29 2.26 8.90
C ASP A 103 -12.81 2.12 8.47
N ALA A 104 -12.23 3.20 7.93
CA ALA A 104 -10.82 3.29 7.59
C ALA A 104 -9.94 2.80 8.76
N GLY A 105 -8.94 1.97 8.44
CA GLY A 105 -8.05 1.34 9.43
C GLY A 105 -8.64 0.25 10.32
N ARG A 106 -9.87 -0.21 10.07
CA ARG A 106 -10.52 -1.24 10.91
C ARG A 106 -10.76 -2.52 10.15
N TYR A 107 -10.66 -3.66 10.85
CA TYR A 107 -11.19 -4.91 10.31
C TYR A 107 -12.71 -4.84 10.20
N ARG A 108 -13.25 -5.39 9.12
CA ARG A 108 -14.69 -5.49 8.91
C ARG A 108 -15.38 -6.21 10.08
N THR A 109 -16.56 -5.73 10.45
CA THR A 109 -17.40 -6.31 11.50
C THR A 109 -18.61 -7.07 10.96
N HIS A 110 -18.65 -7.31 9.65
CA HIS A 110 -19.74 -7.99 8.97
C HIS A 110 -19.19 -8.91 7.87
N ASN A 111 -19.98 -9.91 7.50
CA ASN A 111 -19.64 -10.82 6.40
C ASN A 111 -19.86 -10.16 5.05
N VAL A 112 -18.91 -10.36 4.14
CA VAL A 112 -18.92 -9.80 2.79
C VAL A 112 -18.82 -10.91 1.75
N ARG A 113 -19.26 -10.61 0.53
CA ARG A 113 -19.13 -11.49 -0.62
C ARG A 113 -18.37 -10.74 -1.72
N ILE A 114 -17.37 -11.39 -2.30
CA ILE A 114 -16.64 -10.85 -3.44
C ILE A 114 -17.42 -11.24 -4.70
N THR A 115 -17.99 -10.25 -5.39
CA THR A 115 -18.75 -10.49 -6.63
C THR A 115 -17.85 -11.18 -7.66
N GLY A 116 -18.34 -12.28 -8.24
CA GLY A 116 -17.60 -13.06 -9.24
C GLY A 116 -16.59 -14.06 -8.66
N ALA A 117 -16.33 -14.07 -7.34
CA ALA A 117 -15.45 -15.06 -6.73
C ALA A 117 -16.22 -16.33 -6.31
N VAL A 118 -15.66 -17.50 -6.58
CA VAL A 118 -16.17 -18.79 -6.08
C VAL A 118 -15.92 -18.93 -4.58
N LYS A 119 -14.79 -18.40 -4.09
CA LYS A 119 -14.39 -18.51 -2.69
C LYS A 119 -14.97 -17.37 -1.86
N THR A 120 -15.61 -17.71 -0.76
CA THR A 120 -16.10 -16.74 0.22
C THR A 120 -14.99 -16.37 1.22
N PRO A 121 -14.86 -15.09 1.60
CA PRO A 121 -14.02 -14.69 2.74
C PRO A 121 -14.41 -15.44 4.03
N PRO A 122 -13.50 -15.56 5.01
CA PRO A 122 -13.81 -16.16 6.31
C PRO A 122 -14.94 -15.38 7.03
N ASP A 123 -15.52 -15.94 8.09
CA ASP A 123 -16.40 -15.16 8.96
C ASP A 123 -15.64 -13.96 9.55
N TRP A 124 -16.29 -12.80 9.67
CA TRP A 124 -15.67 -11.56 10.15
C TRP A 124 -15.04 -11.74 11.54
N SER A 125 -15.69 -12.52 12.43
CA SER A 125 -15.21 -12.80 13.79
C SER A 125 -13.89 -13.57 13.80
N LYS A 126 -13.56 -14.26 12.70
CA LYS A 126 -12.34 -15.06 12.57
C LYS A 126 -11.19 -14.29 11.93
N VAL A 127 -11.43 -13.11 11.35
CA VAL A 127 -10.42 -12.37 10.57
C VAL A 127 -9.20 -12.06 11.42
N VAL A 128 -9.38 -11.50 12.62
CA VAL A 128 -8.26 -11.11 13.49
C VAL A 128 -7.36 -12.31 13.80
N GLY A 129 -7.95 -13.42 14.28
CA GLY A 129 -7.17 -14.62 14.58
C GLY A 129 -6.53 -15.28 13.36
N LEU A 130 -7.13 -15.17 12.17
CA LEU A 130 -6.50 -15.67 10.94
C LEU A 130 -5.31 -14.82 10.50
N MET A 131 -5.35 -13.51 10.73
CA MET A 131 -4.21 -12.64 10.46
C MET A 131 -3.01 -13.01 11.34
N ASP A 132 -3.24 -13.21 12.64
CA ASP A 132 -2.22 -13.61 13.64
C ASP A 132 -1.40 -14.84 13.20
N HIS A 133 -2.06 -15.83 12.61
CA HIS A 133 -1.44 -17.12 12.29
C HIS A 133 -0.96 -17.25 10.84
N GLY A 134 -1.45 -16.43 9.93
CA GLY A 134 -1.28 -16.65 8.48
C GLY A 134 -0.50 -15.58 7.72
N PHE A 135 -0.40 -14.34 8.24
CA PHE A 135 0.06 -13.21 7.43
C PHE A 135 1.03 -12.26 8.13
N LEU A 136 1.01 -12.16 9.46
CA LEU A 136 1.85 -11.21 10.16
C LEU A 136 3.33 -11.62 10.13
N ILE A 137 4.21 -10.70 9.73
CA ILE A 137 5.65 -10.91 9.70
C ILE A 137 6.27 -10.15 10.87
N LYS A 138 6.80 -10.90 11.85
CA LYS A 138 7.56 -10.34 12.96
C LYS A 138 8.97 -9.97 12.48
N PRO A 139 9.52 -8.82 12.91
CA PRO A 139 10.89 -8.45 12.58
C PRO A 139 11.83 -9.50 13.19
N LYS A 140 12.92 -9.81 12.49
CA LYS A 140 13.96 -10.69 13.04
C LYS A 140 14.53 -10.01 14.29
N THR A 141 14.24 -10.54 15.47
CA THR A 141 14.94 -10.17 16.69
C THR A 141 16.42 -10.48 16.46
N SER A 142 17.28 -9.47 16.55
CA SER A 142 18.72 -9.70 16.65
C SER A 142 18.96 -10.57 17.88
N GLN A 143 19.32 -11.84 17.68
CA GLN A 143 19.91 -12.63 18.74
C GLN A 143 21.17 -11.88 19.19
N SER A 144 21.12 -11.27 20.36
CA SER A 144 22.33 -10.85 21.05
C SER A 144 23.07 -12.14 21.41
N SER A 145 24.16 -12.40 20.72
CA SER A 145 25.20 -13.31 21.18
C SER A 145 25.79 -12.75 22.48
N LEU A 146 25.17 -13.10 23.60
CA LEU A 146 25.72 -13.01 24.95
C LEU A 146 25.63 -14.40 25.57
N GLN A 147 26.69 -15.17 25.34
CA GLN A 147 27.17 -16.36 26.05
C GLN A 147 28.48 -16.70 25.32
N GLY A 148 29.67 -16.79 25.88
CA GLY A 148 30.28 -16.57 27.20
C GLY A 148 31.78 -16.81 26.90
N SER A 149 32.67 -15.87 27.27
CA SER A 149 33.67 -16.07 28.34
C SER A 149 34.36 -17.43 28.31
#